data_AF-A0A483CLJ1-F1
#
_entry.id   AF-A0A483CLJ1-F1
#
_cell.length_a   1.000
_cell.length_b   1.000
_cell.length_c   1.000
_cell.angle_alpha   90.00
_cell.angle_beta   90.00
_cell.angle_gamma   90.00
#
_symmetry.space_group_name_H-M   'P 1'
#
loop_
_entity.id
_entity.type
_entity.pdbx_description
1 polymer ?
#
loop_
_entity_poly.entity_id
_entity_poly.type
_entity_poly.pdbx_seq_one_letter_code
_entity_poly.pdbx_strand_id
1 'polypeptide(L)'
;MDSLALPIDITVGTVGSGDPAPAIGRIDAILAHTPHTVTIGTAGTEGLDDFDLLVAFSDASESVLGPARQAGVPLLRVLDGGAVAEGPGAPRILEMLRSTDAYNAERVDGRRIRRVSREREAVLQAHLRSAGLEPDLLDPLASSLLPHYVRTRILADRYGLLHLGAGTAVYALSAAAITIVTLQALLFPAALFLIWIEVAFIAAVLLLLSAARILDWHRKWLDYRFLAERIRSAIFLCFVCIRCSVPGAHPGITLTHHADDWMSRAFEGLLDVRPLDYCSLAIPLEPLKQFLLSAWIDRQVDFYAATERHNRRCYELLLLAGEGFFIATLITAAAHASGAIHAGGALLAAATIVLPAVAATLSAIRTQREYRHNAERAAAMLRHLSSITLRIRRAERMGELCDLLEEANEVMLREQQEWRVVFRFRELEGV
;
A
#
# COMPACT_ATOMS: atom_id res chain seq x y z
N MET A 1 -2.04 17.35 18.21
CA MET A 1 -1.59 16.49 17.09
C MET A 1 -1.57 15.04 17.56
N ASP A 2 -1.78 14.08 16.66
CA ASP A 2 -1.63 12.65 16.96
C ASP A 2 -0.19 12.37 17.40
N SER A 3 0.01 11.69 18.54
CA SER A 3 1.34 11.37 19.05
C SER A 3 2.12 10.39 18.16
N LEU A 4 1.43 9.78 17.18
CA LEU A 4 2.01 8.85 16.21
C LEU A 4 2.09 9.44 14.79
N ALA A 5 1.90 10.76 14.66
CA ALA A 5 2.17 11.45 13.39
C ALA A 5 3.65 11.29 13.04
N LEU A 6 3.93 10.97 11.77
CA LEU A 6 5.30 10.84 11.28
C LEU A 6 5.83 12.25 10.98
N PRO A 7 6.93 12.66 11.63
CA PRO A 7 7.53 13.96 11.37
C PRO A 7 8.22 13.99 10.01
N ILE A 8 8.35 15.19 9.44
CA ILE A 8 9.19 15.43 8.25
C ILE A 8 10.10 16.62 8.52
N ASP A 9 11.37 16.47 8.18
CA ASP A 9 12.30 17.59 8.08
C ASP A 9 12.49 17.94 6.60
N ILE A 10 12.48 19.24 6.29
CA ILE A 10 12.59 19.76 4.92
C ILE A 10 13.72 20.78 4.86
N THR A 11 14.69 20.57 3.97
CA THR A 11 15.74 21.54 3.67
C THR A 11 15.35 22.38 2.46
N VAL A 12 15.24 23.70 2.65
CA VAL A 12 14.84 24.66 1.62
C VAL A 12 16.01 25.58 1.27
N GLY A 13 16.47 25.51 0.03
CA GLY A 13 17.51 26.39 -0.49
C GLY A 13 16.91 27.61 -1.17
N THR A 14 17.37 28.81 -0.84
CA THR A 14 16.93 30.04 -1.49
C THR A 14 17.93 30.50 -2.55
N VAL A 15 17.44 30.90 -3.73
CA VAL A 15 18.24 31.45 -4.83
C VAL A 15 17.72 32.84 -5.19
N GLY A 16 18.57 33.86 -5.10
CA GLY A 16 18.21 35.27 -5.27
C GLY A 16 17.93 35.97 -3.94
N SER A 17 17.50 37.23 -4.02
CA SER A 17 17.16 38.07 -2.88
C SER A 17 15.64 38.25 -2.77
N GLY A 18 15.06 37.64 -1.74
CA GLY A 18 13.62 37.73 -1.48
C GLY A 18 13.21 37.03 -0.19
N ASP A 19 11.93 37.16 0.15
CA ASP A 19 11.36 36.54 1.35
C ASP A 19 10.79 35.15 1.00
N PRO A 20 11.32 34.05 1.57
CA PRO A 20 10.80 32.71 1.33
C PRO A 20 9.47 32.43 2.04
N ALA A 21 8.96 33.33 2.90
CA ALA A 21 7.74 33.13 3.67
C ALA A 21 6.50 32.70 2.85
N PRO A 22 6.25 33.19 1.62
CA PRO A 22 5.12 32.72 0.82
C PRO A 22 5.26 31.24 0.40
N ALA A 23 6.47 30.80 0.07
CA ALA A 23 6.74 29.40 -0.27
C ALA A 23 6.64 28.50 0.97
N ILE A 24 7.14 28.96 2.12
CA ILE A 24 7.03 28.25 3.40
C ILE A 24 5.58 28.16 3.85
N GLY A 25 4.82 29.26 3.81
CA GLY A 25 3.40 29.26 4.15
C GLY A 25 2.58 28.31 3.28
N ARG A 26 3.00 28.09 2.02
CA ARG A 26 2.42 27.07 1.15
C ARG A 26 2.74 25.64 1.61
N ILE A 27 3.96 25.38 2.07
CA ILE A 27 4.38 24.09 2.65
C ILE A 27 3.60 23.83 3.95
N ASP A 28 3.54 24.82 4.85
CA ASP A 28 2.82 24.74 6.13
C ASP A 28 1.32 24.45 5.90
N ALA A 29 0.72 25.08 4.89
CA ALA A 29 -0.67 24.85 4.52
C ALA A 29 -0.93 23.41 4.01
N ILE A 30 0.07 22.79 3.38
CA ILE A 30 0.00 21.39 2.94
C ILE A 30 0.16 20.44 4.14
N LEU A 31 1.03 20.77 5.09
CA LEU A 31 1.41 19.94 6.24
C LEU A 31 0.58 20.24 7.50
N ALA A 32 -0.71 20.52 7.32
CA ALA A 32 -1.60 20.96 8.40
C ALA A 32 -1.73 19.96 9.58
N HIS A 33 -1.49 18.67 9.33
CA HIS A 33 -1.58 17.58 10.31
C HIS A 33 -0.23 16.94 10.61
N THR A 34 0.84 17.41 9.98
CA THR A 34 2.17 16.80 10.03
C THR A 34 3.11 17.66 10.87
N PRO A 35 3.69 17.14 11.97
CA PRO A 35 4.79 17.82 12.64
C PRO A 35 5.96 17.95 11.66
N HIS A 36 6.48 19.16 11.46
CA HIS A 36 7.57 19.36 10.52
C HIS A 36 8.54 20.45 10.97
N THR A 37 9.77 20.35 10.50
CA THR A 37 10.78 21.40 10.60
C THR A 37 11.23 21.83 9.21
N VAL A 38 11.41 23.14 9.01
CA VAL A 38 11.89 23.69 7.75
C VAL A 38 13.21 24.39 8.02
N THR A 39 14.29 23.85 7.48
CA THR A 39 15.63 24.44 7.58
C THR A 39 15.90 25.23 6.31
N ILE A 40 16.21 26.51 6.44
CA ILE A 40 16.44 27.40 5.30
C ILE A 40 17.95 27.64 5.14
N GLY A 41 18.46 27.44 3.94
CA GLY A 41 19.84 27.75 3.57
C GLY A 41 19.91 28.56 2.27
N THR A 42 21.04 29.21 2.02
CA THR A 42 21.28 29.87 0.73
C THR A 42 21.92 28.87 -0.23
N ALA A 43 21.31 28.67 -1.40
CA ALA A 43 21.82 27.73 -2.39
C ALA A 43 22.83 28.41 -3.32
N GLY A 44 24.04 27.84 -3.37
CA GLY A 44 25.10 28.22 -4.30
C GLY A 44 25.18 27.30 -5.52
N THR A 45 26.28 27.37 -6.26
CA THR A 45 26.56 26.43 -7.37
C THR A 45 27.03 25.05 -6.89
N GLU A 46 27.41 24.93 -5.62
CA GLU A 46 27.84 23.69 -4.95
C GLU A 46 26.83 23.32 -3.85
N GLY A 47 26.69 22.03 -3.54
CA GLY A 47 25.80 21.56 -2.47
C GLY A 47 24.30 21.62 -2.80
N LEU A 48 23.93 21.64 -4.09
CA LEU A 48 22.51 21.67 -4.49
C LEU A 48 21.75 20.40 -4.09
N ASP A 49 22.45 19.28 -3.94
CA ASP A 49 21.88 17.99 -3.55
C ASP A 49 21.51 17.93 -2.05
N ASP A 50 21.97 18.89 -1.24
CA ASP A 50 21.65 18.99 0.19
C ASP A 50 20.26 19.59 0.45
N PHE A 51 19.62 20.15 -0.58
CA PHE A 51 18.30 20.78 -0.51
C PHE A 51 17.21 19.89 -1.09
N ASP A 52 16.15 19.68 -0.32
CA ASP A 52 14.93 19.02 -0.79
C ASP A 52 14.17 19.84 -1.82
N LEU A 53 14.23 21.17 -1.68
CA LEU A 53 13.49 22.12 -2.50
C LEU A 53 14.26 23.42 -2.64
N LEU A 54 14.24 24.00 -3.83
CA LEU A 54 14.73 25.36 -4.06
C LEU A 54 13.57 26.35 -4.20
N VAL A 55 13.74 27.51 -3.58
CA VAL A 55 12.88 28.69 -3.73
C VAL A 55 13.67 29.73 -4.51
N ALA A 56 13.23 30.02 -5.73
CA ALA A 56 13.84 31.02 -6.61
C ALA A 56 13.02 32.32 -6.63
N PHE A 57 13.72 33.43 -6.46
CA PHE A 57 13.16 34.78 -6.58
C PHE A 57 13.37 35.37 -7.98
N SER A 58 12.77 36.52 -8.26
CA SER A 58 12.81 37.18 -9.57
C SER A 58 14.23 37.51 -10.06
N ASP A 59 15.18 37.69 -9.14
CA ASP A 59 16.60 37.97 -9.41
C ASP A 59 17.50 36.70 -9.36
N ALA A 60 16.91 35.52 -9.26
CA ALA A 60 17.65 34.26 -9.18
C ALA A 60 18.56 34.04 -10.40
N SER A 61 19.85 33.78 -10.16
CA SER A 61 20.84 33.56 -11.22
C SER A 61 20.61 32.24 -11.95
N GLU A 62 20.57 32.28 -13.29
CA GLU A 62 20.58 31.07 -14.12
C GLU A 62 21.85 30.22 -13.95
N SER A 63 22.94 30.79 -13.43
CA SER A 63 24.15 30.03 -13.09
C SER A 63 23.91 29.01 -11.97
N VAL A 64 22.86 29.19 -11.15
CA VAL A 64 22.45 28.25 -10.09
C VAL A 64 21.23 27.44 -10.52
N LEU A 65 20.24 28.08 -11.16
CA LEU A 65 19.02 27.40 -11.61
C LEU A 65 19.27 26.37 -12.73
N GLY A 66 20.23 26.62 -13.61
CA GLY A 66 20.61 25.68 -14.67
C GLY A 66 21.09 24.34 -14.11
N PRO A 67 22.15 24.32 -13.27
CA PRO A 67 22.62 23.12 -12.59
C PRO A 67 21.54 22.44 -11.74
N ALA A 68 20.73 23.20 -10.99
CA ALA A 68 19.64 22.64 -10.18
C ALA A 68 18.60 21.88 -11.03
N ARG A 69 18.23 22.41 -12.20
CA ARG A 69 17.33 21.72 -13.14
C ARG A 69 17.96 20.44 -13.69
N GLN A 70 19.27 20.45 -13.96
CA GLN A 70 19.98 19.26 -14.44
C GLN A 70 20.09 18.18 -13.35
N ALA A 71 20.31 18.58 -12.10
CA ALA A 71 20.28 17.69 -10.94
C ALA A 71 18.87 17.21 -10.58
N GLY A 72 17.83 17.87 -11.11
CA GLY A 72 16.43 17.49 -10.89
C GLY A 72 15.86 17.97 -9.56
N VAL A 73 16.49 18.98 -8.93
CA VAL A 73 16.04 19.54 -7.66
C VAL A 73 14.70 20.27 -7.86
N PRO A 74 13.66 19.97 -7.07
CA PRO A 74 12.37 20.65 -7.15
C PRO A 74 12.50 22.17 -6.98
N LEU A 75 11.69 22.94 -7.72
CA LEU A 75 11.76 24.40 -7.72
C LEU A 75 10.39 25.06 -7.48
N LEU A 76 10.27 25.91 -6.47
CA LEU A 76 9.20 26.90 -6.33
C LEU A 76 9.73 28.28 -6.74
N ARG A 77 8.93 29.03 -7.50
CA ARG A 77 9.24 30.43 -7.85
C ARG A 77 8.33 31.37 -7.06
N VAL A 78 8.91 32.34 -6.38
CA VAL A 78 8.16 33.41 -5.73
C VAL A 78 8.18 34.62 -6.68
N LEU A 79 7.00 34.99 -7.16
CA LEU A 79 6.81 36.11 -8.08
C LEU A 79 6.71 37.44 -7.31
N ASP A 80 6.96 38.54 -8.01
CA ASP A 80 6.75 39.89 -7.49
C ASP A 80 5.28 40.04 -7.04
N GLY A 81 5.06 40.28 -5.74
CA GLY A 81 3.75 40.26 -5.11
C GLY A 81 3.45 39.03 -4.24
N GLY A 82 4.40 38.10 -4.10
CA GLY A 82 4.33 36.97 -3.15
C GLY A 82 3.58 35.74 -3.66
N ALA A 83 3.16 35.72 -4.93
CA ALA A 83 2.54 34.53 -5.52
C ALA A 83 3.58 33.42 -5.76
N VAL A 84 3.22 32.17 -5.46
CA VAL A 84 4.13 31.02 -5.60
C VAL A 84 3.76 30.18 -6.82
N ALA A 85 4.63 30.15 -7.82
CA ALA A 85 4.50 29.32 -9.02
C ALA A 85 5.32 28.02 -8.88
N GLU A 86 4.77 26.91 -9.39
CA GLU A 86 5.46 25.61 -9.42
C GLU A 86 6.40 25.53 -10.63
N GLY A 87 7.67 25.27 -10.38
CA GLY A 87 8.67 24.96 -11.39
C GLY A 87 8.86 23.45 -11.60
N PRO A 88 9.91 23.04 -12.33
CA PRO A 88 10.25 21.63 -12.52
C PRO A 88 10.40 20.90 -11.18
N GLY A 89 9.89 19.67 -11.09
CA GLY A 89 9.99 18.82 -9.89
C GLY A 89 9.08 19.22 -8.71
N ALA A 90 8.61 20.47 -8.63
CA ALA A 90 7.76 20.93 -7.52
C ALA A 90 6.44 20.15 -7.36
N PRO A 91 5.69 19.80 -8.42
CA PRO A 91 4.46 19.03 -8.27
C PRO A 91 4.67 17.71 -7.52
N ARG A 92 5.81 17.04 -7.75
CA ARG A 92 6.17 15.75 -7.15
C ARG A 92 6.43 15.87 -5.65
N ILE A 93 7.26 16.82 -5.22
CA ILE A 93 7.53 17.02 -3.79
C ILE A 93 6.28 17.50 -3.06
N LEU A 94 5.45 18.35 -3.68
CA LEU A 94 4.19 18.77 -3.05
C LEU A 94 3.17 17.63 -2.95
N GLU A 95 3.15 16.69 -3.90
CA GLU A 95 2.36 15.45 -3.80
C GLU A 95 2.88 14.52 -2.68
N MET A 96 4.20 14.41 -2.54
CA MET A 96 4.85 13.69 -1.44
C MET A 96 4.41 14.26 -0.07
N LEU A 97 4.50 15.58 0.10
CA LEU A 97 4.05 16.26 1.32
C LEU A 97 2.55 16.06 1.59
N ARG A 98 1.71 16.21 0.56
CA ARG A 98 0.25 15.94 0.67
C ARG A 98 -0.04 14.49 1.07
N SER A 99 0.74 13.53 0.58
CA SER A 99 0.55 12.11 0.90
C SER A 99 0.91 11.81 2.34
N THR A 100 1.98 12.41 2.86
CA THR A 100 2.32 12.30 4.28
C THR A 100 1.28 12.98 5.16
N ASP A 101 0.82 14.18 4.80
CA ASP A 101 -0.22 14.86 5.55
C ASP A 101 -1.52 14.06 5.58
N ALA A 102 -1.92 13.49 4.43
CA ALA A 102 -3.07 12.61 4.35
C ALA A 102 -2.93 11.41 5.30
N TYR A 103 -1.75 10.77 5.37
CA TYR A 103 -1.48 9.68 6.31
C TYR A 103 -1.57 10.12 7.79
N ASN A 104 -1.05 11.31 8.12
CA ASN A 104 -1.09 11.85 9.48
C ASN A 104 -2.50 12.31 9.88
N ALA A 105 -3.31 12.78 8.93
CA ALA A 105 -4.72 13.14 9.13
C ALA A 105 -5.64 11.94 9.40
N GLU A 106 -5.22 10.72 9.03
CA GLU A 106 -6.01 9.50 9.26
C GLU A 106 -6.24 9.24 10.76
N ARG A 107 -7.50 8.94 11.10
CA ARG A 107 -7.89 8.63 12.48
C ARG A 107 -7.89 7.14 12.77
N VAL A 108 -7.19 6.77 13.84
CA VAL A 108 -7.20 5.42 14.42
C VAL A 108 -7.40 5.55 15.92
N ASP A 109 -8.25 4.69 16.50
CA ASP A 109 -8.46 4.67 17.94
C ASP A 109 -7.17 4.30 18.68
N GLY A 110 -6.65 5.23 19.47
CA GLY A 110 -5.43 5.03 20.26
C GLY A 110 -5.54 3.90 21.29
N ARG A 111 -6.74 3.57 21.78
CA ARG A 111 -6.93 2.39 22.66
C ARG A 111 -6.70 1.10 21.89
N ARG A 112 -7.22 1.00 20.67
CA ARG A 112 -6.98 -0.12 19.77
C ARG A 112 -5.48 -0.26 19.45
N ILE A 113 -4.79 0.84 19.16
CA ILE A 113 -3.34 0.81 18.90
C ILE A 113 -2.61 0.24 20.12
N ARG A 114 -2.78 0.83 21.30
CA ARG A 114 -2.11 0.37 22.52
C ARG A 114 -2.38 -1.10 22.84
N ARG A 115 -3.63 -1.56 22.68
CA ARG A 115 -4.00 -2.96 22.90
C ARG A 115 -3.24 -3.89 21.94
N VAL A 116 -3.31 -3.61 20.65
CA VAL A 116 -2.68 -4.45 19.61
C VAL A 116 -1.14 -4.39 19.69
N SER A 117 -0.56 -3.24 20.06
CA SER A 117 0.87 -3.12 20.33
C SER A 117 1.29 -4.02 21.49
N ARG A 118 0.60 -3.97 22.64
CA ARG A 118 0.90 -4.84 23.80
C ARG A 118 0.75 -6.32 23.47
N GLU A 119 -0.30 -6.71 22.74
CA GLU A 119 -0.48 -8.10 22.30
C GLU A 119 0.69 -8.58 21.45
N ARG A 120 1.17 -7.74 20.51
CA ARG A 120 2.32 -8.07 19.67
C ARG A 120 3.64 -8.10 20.43
N GLU A 121 3.84 -7.14 21.31
CA GLU A 121 4.99 -7.07 22.20
C GLU A 121 5.10 -8.34 23.05
N ALA A 122 4.00 -8.77 23.67
CA ALA A 122 3.95 -10.00 24.46
C ALA A 122 4.32 -11.25 23.62
N VAL A 123 3.85 -11.32 22.37
CA VAL A 123 4.22 -12.41 21.45
C VAL A 123 5.71 -12.38 21.12
N LEU A 124 6.27 -11.21 20.80
CA LEU A 124 7.70 -11.07 20.49
C LEU A 124 8.59 -11.38 21.71
N GLN A 125 8.20 -10.92 22.91
CA GLN A 125 8.88 -11.28 24.16
C GLN A 125 8.83 -12.79 24.42
N ALA A 126 7.71 -13.45 24.13
CA ALA A 126 7.63 -14.91 24.24
C ALA A 126 8.60 -15.62 23.29
N HIS A 127 8.73 -15.14 22.05
CA HIS A 127 9.73 -15.65 21.10
C HIS A 127 11.17 -15.43 21.58
N LEU A 128 11.50 -14.24 22.11
CA LEU A 128 12.82 -13.96 22.70
C LEU A 128 13.15 -14.96 23.83
N ARG A 129 12.23 -15.14 24.79
CA ARG A 129 12.39 -16.11 25.89
C ARG A 129 12.60 -17.53 25.37
N SER A 130 11.81 -17.95 24.38
CA SER A 130 11.91 -19.30 23.81
C SER A 130 13.24 -19.56 23.09
N ALA A 131 13.88 -18.49 22.61
CA ALA A 131 15.18 -18.52 21.97
C ALA A 131 16.35 -18.37 22.96
N GLY A 132 16.07 -18.14 24.25
CA GLY A 132 17.11 -17.91 25.27
C GLY A 132 17.68 -16.48 25.26
N LEU A 133 16.94 -15.51 24.73
CA LEU A 133 17.29 -14.09 24.75
C LEU A 133 16.52 -13.33 25.84
N GLU A 134 17.13 -12.26 26.36
CA GLU A 134 16.50 -11.39 27.35
C GLU A 134 15.32 -10.62 26.71
N PRO A 135 14.14 -10.58 27.36
CA PRO A 135 12.96 -9.89 26.81
C PRO A 135 13.15 -8.38 26.67
N ASP A 136 13.93 -7.78 27.56
CA ASP A 136 14.14 -6.34 27.70
C ASP A 136 14.87 -5.75 26.48
N LEU A 137 15.50 -6.61 25.68
CA LEU A 137 15.99 -6.29 24.34
C LEU A 137 14.89 -5.68 23.46
N LEU A 138 13.63 -6.08 23.64
CA LEU A 138 12.55 -5.54 22.81
C LEU A 138 12.11 -4.13 23.22
N ASP A 139 12.28 -3.73 24.48
CA ASP A 139 11.64 -2.54 25.05
C ASP A 139 11.86 -1.26 24.24
N PRO A 140 13.08 -0.97 23.75
CA PRO A 140 13.30 0.26 23.00
C PRO A 140 12.66 0.25 21.60
N LEU A 141 12.53 -0.93 20.99
CA LEU A 141 11.84 -1.11 19.71
C LEU A 141 10.32 -1.14 19.89
N ALA A 142 9.84 -1.71 21.00
CA ALA A 142 8.43 -1.75 21.36
C ALA A 142 7.88 -0.37 21.72
N SER A 143 8.68 0.48 22.36
CA SER A 143 8.28 1.86 22.68
C SER A 143 8.30 2.79 21.46
N SER A 144 9.16 2.51 20.47
CA SER A 144 9.35 3.35 19.28
C SER A 144 8.59 2.85 18.05
N LEU A 145 9.06 1.78 17.40
CA LEU A 145 8.54 1.33 16.09
C LEU A 145 7.18 0.63 16.16
N LEU A 146 6.91 -0.12 17.23
CA LEU A 146 5.75 -1.01 17.29
C LEU A 146 4.39 -0.26 17.22
N PRO A 147 4.19 0.89 17.90
CA PRO A 147 2.97 1.69 17.76
C PRO A 147 2.75 2.21 16.34
N HIS A 148 3.82 2.66 15.66
CA HIS A 148 3.73 3.11 14.27
C HIS A 148 3.39 1.95 13.34
N TYR A 149 4.06 0.80 13.48
CA TYR A 149 3.71 -0.42 12.72
C TYR A 149 2.23 -0.78 12.87
N VAL A 150 1.72 -0.79 14.10
CA VAL A 150 0.32 -1.14 14.39
C VAL A 150 -0.64 -0.12 13.78
N ARG A 151 -0.37 1.19 13.90
CA ARG A 151 -1.17 2.25 13.28
C ARG A 151 -1.23 2.06 11.76
N THR A 152 -0.07 1.94 11.12
CA THR A 152 0.02 1.78 9.67
C THR A 152 -0.67 0.50 9.20
N ARG A 153 -0.50 -0.60 9.94
CA ARG A 153 -1.15 -1.88 9.61
C ARG A 153 -2.67 -1.81 9.70
N ILE A 154 -3.23 -1.17 10.74
CA ILE A 154 -4.67 -0.99 10.88
C ILE A 154 -5.24 -0.19 9.71
N LEU A 155 -4.53 0.86 9.27
CA LEU A 155 -4.94 1.67 8.12
C LEU A 155 -4.85 0.87 6.82
N ALA A 156 -3.76 0.14 6.60
CA ALA A 156 -3.61 -0.73 5.44
C ALA A 156 -4.75 -1.77 5.34
N ASP A 157 -5.08 -2.44 6.44
CA ASP A 157 -6.16 -3.43 6.47
C ASP A 157 -7.54 -2.76 6.22
N ARG A 158 -7.79 -1.56 6.76
CA ARG A 158 -9.03 -0.79 6.53
C ARG A 158 -9.20 -0.45 5.05
N TYR A 159 -8.20 0.17 4.44
CA TYR A 159 -8.29 0.60 3.05
C TYR A 159 -8.28 -0.57 2.08
N GLY A 160 -7.60 -1.67 2.42
CA GLY A 160 -7.69 -2.92 1.68
C GLY A 160 -9.11 -3.49 1.66
N LEU A 161 -9.80 -3.53 2.81
CA LEU A 161 -11.19 -3.97 2.87
C LEU A 161 -12.13 -3.07 2.07
N LEU A 162 -11.96 -1.74 2.16
CA LEU A 162 -12.78 -0.78 1.41
C LEU A 162 -12.59 -0.93 -0.10
N HIS A 163 -11.35 -0.93 -0.59
CA HIS A 163 -11.05 -1.04 -2.01
C HIS A 163 -11.56 -2.35 -2.60
N LEU A 164 -11.19 -3.47 -1.97
CA LEU A 164 -11.56 -4.80 -2.43
C LEU A 164 -13.07 -5.05 -2.32
N GLY A 165 -13.69 -4.59 -1.23
CA GLY A 165 -15.13 -4.68 -1.01
C GLY A 165 -15.91 -3.86 -2.03
N ALA A 166 -15.49 -2.63 -2.32
CA ALA A 166 -16.14 -1.76 -3.28
C ALA A 166 -16.16 -2.35 -4.69
N GLY A 167 -15.04 -2.88 -5.17
CA GLY A 167 -15.01 -3.50 -6.50
C GLY A 167 -15.88 -4.76 -6.59
N THR A 168 -15.93 -5.58 -5.53
CA THR A 168 -16.87 -6.72 -5.47
C THR A 168 -18.33 -6.26 -5.44
N ALA A 169 -18.62 -5.19 -4.69
CA ALA A 169 -19.96 -4.61 -4.60
C ALA A 169 -20.42 -4.05 -5.95
N VAL A 170 -19.55 -3.39 -6.71
CA VAL A 170 -19.89 -2.87 -8.06
C VAL A 170 -20.40 -4.00 -8.95
N TYR A 171 -19.66 -5.10 -9.10
CA TYR A 171 -20.10 -6.21 -9.95
C TYR A 171 -21.34 -6.93 -9.42
N ALA A 172 -21.49 -7.05 -8.10
CA ALA A 172 -22.66 -7.64 -7.48
C ALA A 172 -23.92 -6.79 -7.69
N LEU A 173 -23.81 -5.46 -7.53
CA LEU A 173 -24.90 -4.52 -7.77
C LEU A 173 -25.31 -4.49 -9.25
N SER A 174 -24.34 -4.56 -10.18
CA SER A 174 -24.64 -4.66 -11.62
C SER A 174 -25.44 -5.92 -11.96
N ALA A 175 -25.05 -7.09 -11.45
CA ALA A 175 -25.83 -8.32 -11.64
C ALA A 175 -27.21 -8.25 -10.98
N ALA A 176 -27.31 -7.63 -9.80
CA ALA A 176 -28.59 -7.43 -9.12
C ALA A 176 -29.51 -6.50 -9.92
N ALA A 177 -29.00 -5.43 -10.52
CA ALA A 177 -29.75 -4.55 -11.41
C ALA A 177 -30.31 -5.30 -12.62
N ILE A 178 -29.47 -6.06 -13.33
CA ILE A 178 -29.89 -6.91 -14.45
C ILE A 178 -30.96 -7.91 -14.02
N THR A 179 -30.82 -8.50 -12.82
CA THR A 179 -31.79 -9.44 -12.29
C THR A 179 -33.14 -8.76 -12.03
N ILE A 180 -33.15 -7.62 -11.35
CA ILE A 180 -34.38 -6.89 -11.02
C ILE A 180 -35.12 -6.43 -12.27
N VAL A 181 -34.43 -5.82 -13.24
CA VAL A 181 -35.08 -5.35 -14.47
C VAL A 181 -35.65 -6.52 -15.29
N THR A 182 -34.95 -7.66 -15.31
CA THR A 182 -35.42 -8.86 -16.01
C THR A 182 -36.67 -9.44 -15.33
N LEU A 183 -36.67 -9.56 -14.00
CA LEU A 183 -37.83 -10.06 -13.25
C LEU A 183 -39.03 -9.12 -13.39
N GLN A 184 -38.81 -7.80 -13.33
CA GLN A 184 -39.86 -6.81 -13.54
C GLN A 184 -40.46 -6.93 -14.95
N ALA A 185 -39.63 -6.96 -15.99
CA ALA A 185 -40.10 -6.98 -17.36
C ALA A 185 -40.83 -8.27 -17.74
N LEU A 186 -40.36 -9.43 -17.28
CA LEU A 186 -40.86 -10.72 -17.74
C LEU A 186 -41.87 -11.39 -16.80
N LEU A 187 -41.74 -11.19 -15.48
CA LEU A 187 -42.58 -11.88 -14.49
C LEU A 187 -43.55 -10.93 -13.78
N PHE A 188 -43.17 -9.67 -13.56
CA PHE A 188 -43.94 -8.71 -12.77
C PHE A 188 -44.10 -7.35 -13.45
N PRO A 189 -44.71 -7.27 -14.65
CA PRO A 189 -44.77 -6.03 -15.42
C PRO A 189 -45.52 -4.89 -14.71
N ALA A 190 -46.48 -5.21 -13.85
CA ALA A 190 -47.23 -4.22 -13.06
C ALA A 190 -46.45 -3.65 -11.86
N ALA A 191 -45.34 -4.25 -11.45
CA ALA A 191 -44.57 -3.85 -10.28
C ALA A 191 -43.59 -2.71 -10.59
N LEU A 192 -44.12 -1.53 -10.93
CA LEU A 192 -43.32 -0.36 -11.35
C LEU A 192 -42.28 0.10 -10.32
N PHE A 193 -42.47 -0.21 -9.03
CA PHE A 193 -41.48 0.12 -7.99
C PHE A 193 -40.14 -0.59 -8.19
N LEU A 194 -40.10 -1.74 -8.89
CA LEU A 194 -38.85 -2.48 -9.18
C LEU A 194 -37.91 -1.67 -10.10
N ILE A 195 -38.45 -0.81 -10.97
CA ILE A 195 -37.66 0.09 -11.82
C ILE A 195 -36.85 1.06 -10.94
N TRP A 196 -37.45 1.59 -9.88
CA TRP A 196 -36.75 2.47 -8.94
C TRP A 196 -35.66 1.74 -8.15
N ILE A 197 -35.79 0.43 -7.92
CA ILE A 197 -34.75 -0.39 -7.29
C ILE A 197 -33.54 -0.53 -8.24
N GLU A 198 -33.78 -0.76 -9.53
CA GLU A 198 -32.71 -0.78 -10.54
C GLU A 198 -31.96 0.56 -10.58
N VAL A 199 -32.70 1.68 -10.65
CA VAL A 199 -32.11 3.03 -10.62
C VAL A 199 -31.27 3.23 -9.35
N ALA A 200 -31.75 2.75 -8.20
CA ALA A 200 -30.99 2.81 -6.94
C ALA A 200 -29.69 1.99 -7.00
N PHE A 201 -29.68 0.81 -7.62
CA PHE A 201 -28.45 0.02 -7.81
C PHE A 201 -27.44 0.71 -8.73
N ILE A 202 -27.89 1.29 -9.85
CA ILE A 202 -27.01 2.04 -10.76
C ILE A 202 -26.43 3.27 -10.04
N ALA A 203 -27.26 4.03 -9.32
CA ALA A 203 -26.80 5.16 -8.52
C ALA A 203 -25.77 4.72 -7.46
N ALA A 204 -26.01 3.61 -6.77
CA ALA A 204 -25.06 3.06 -5.80
C ALA A 204 -23.71 2.68 -6.44
N VAL A 205 -23.71 2.09 -7.63
CA VAL A 205 -22.48 1.79 -8.39
C VAL A 205 -21.70 3.07 -8.69
N LEU A 206 -22.37 4.12 -9.20
CA LEU A 206 -21.72 5.38 -9.53
C LEU A 206 -21.16 6.09 -8.29
N LEU A 207 -21.89 6.05 -7.17
CA LEU A 207 -21.44 6.58 -5.89
C LEU A 207 -20.21 5.82 -5.37
N LEU A 208 -20.20 4.49 -5.46
CA LEU A 208 -19.06 3.67 -5.04
C LEU A 208 -17.81 3.95 -5.88
N LEU A 209 -17.96 4.00 -7.21
CA LEU A 209 -16.84 4.33 -8.12
C LEU A 209 -16.32 5.75 -7.89
N SER A 210 -17.20 6.71 -7.62
CA SER A 210 -16.80 8.08 -7.33
C SER A 210 -16.11 8.19 -5.97
N ALA A 211 -16.64 7.53 -4.94
CA ALA A 211 -16.04 7.49 -3.61
C ALA A 211 -14.66 6.81 -3.63
N ALA A 212 -14.53 5.68 -4.33
CA ALA A 212 -13.25 4.96 -4.44
C ALA A 212 -12.16 5.82 -5.09
N ARG A 213 -12.51 6.63 -6.10
CA ARG A 213 -11.60 7.58 -6.77
C ARG A 213 -11.28 8.79 -5.91
N ILE A 214 -12.29 9.48 -5.37
CA ILE A 214 -12.08 10.73 -4.61
C ILE A 214 -11.34 10.47 -3.30
N LEU A 215 -11.55 9.32 -2.67
CA LEU A 215 -10.95 8.98 -1.38
C LEU A 215 -9.65 8.17 -1.50
N ASP A 216 -9.20 7.88 -2.73
CA ASP A 216 -7.94 7.20 -3.04
C ASP A 216 -7.74 5.89 -2.25
N TRP A 217 -8.80 5.08 -2.08
CA TRP A 217 -8.74 3.88 -1.23
C TRP A 217 -7.65 2.90 -1.66
N HIS A 218 -7.44 2.78 -2.97
CA HIS A 218 -6.43 1.92 -3.54
C HIS A 218 -5.00 2.39 -3.24
N ARG A 219 -4.66 3.65 -3.57
CA ARG A 219 -3.36 4.24 -3.24
C ARG A 219 -3.05 4.12 -1.75
N LYS A 220 -4.00 4.50 -0.89
CA LYS A 220 -3.85 4.41 0.57
C LYS A 220 -3.60 2.98 1.04
N TRP A 221 -4.32 2.01 0.49
CA TRP A 221 -4.11 0.60 0.81
C TRP A 221 -2.68 0.14 0.49
N LEU A 222 -2.23 0.40 -0.74
CA LEU A 222 -0.92 -0.02 -1.22
C LEU A 222 0.22 0.64 -0.44
N ASP A 223 0.15 1.97 -0.29
CA ASP A 223 1.20 2.74 0.37
C ASP A 223 1.27 2.36 1.86
N TYR A 224 0.15 2.32 2.58
CA TYR A 224 0.18 1.96 4.00
C TYR A 224 0.64 0.53 4.22
N ARG A 225 0.30 -0.40 3.31
CA ARG A 225 0.83 -1.76 3.39
C ARG A 225 2.34 -1.79 3.21
N PHE A 226 2.87 -1.05 2.22
CA PHE A 226 4.31 -0.97 1.99
C PHE A 226 5.05 -0.38 3.21
N LEU A 227 4.57 0.74 3.74
CA LEU A 227 5.15 1.36 4.94
C LEU A 227 5.07 0.43 6.15
N ALA A 228 3.95 -0.28 6.34
CA ALA A 228 3.80 -1.24 7.43
C ALA A 228 4.79 -2.40 7.31
N GLU A 229 5.01 -2.95 6.11
CA GLU A 229 6.00 -4.01 5.89
C GLU A 229 7.43 -3.52 6.11
N ARG A 230 7.74 -2.28 5.71
CA ARG A 230 9.07 -1.68 5.95
C ARG A 230 9.34 -1.47 7.44
N ILE A 231 8.38 -0.92 8.20
CA ILE A 231 8.49 -0.78 9.66
C ILE A 231 8.61 -2.17 10.32
N ARG A 232 7.85 -3.17 9.84
CA ARG A 232 7.91 -4.53 10.38
C ARG A 232 9.29 -5.15 10.22
N SER A 233 9.91 -5.04 9.04
CA SER A 233 11.28 -5.54 8.83
C SER A 233 12.28 -4.79 9.71
N ALA A 234 12.12 -3.48 9.87
CA ALA A 234 13.01 -2.66 10.72
C ALA A 234 13.04 -3.11 12.18
N ILE A 235 11.91 -3.57 12.73
CA ILE A 235 11.84 -4.14 14.09
C ILE A 235 12.83 -5.30 14.25
N PHE A 236 13.03 -6.13 13.24
CA PHE A 236 13.94 -7.27 13.30
C PHE A 236 15.37 -6.92 12.90
N LEU A 237 15.55 -6.08 11.87
CA LEU A 237 16.87 -5.71 11.37
C LEU A 237 17.67 -4.82 12.34
N CYS A 238 17.00 -4.06 13.21
CA CYS A 238 17.69 -3.28 14.25
C CYS A 238 18.51 -4.16 15.21
N PHE A 239 18.10 -5.42 15.45
CA PHE A 239 18.86 -6.33 16.33
C PHE A 239 20.28 -6.63 15.81
N VAL A 240 20.50 -6.57 14.49
CA VAL A 240 21.74 -6.99 13.82
C VAL A 240 22.55 -5.84 13.22
N CYS A 241 22.29 -4.60 13.65
CA CYS A 241 22.96 -3.39 13.14
C CYS A 241 22.77 -3.15 11.63
N ILE A 242 21.84 -3.84 10.97
CA ILE A 242 21.58 -3.61 9.55
C ILE A 242 20.74 -2.35 9.44
N ARG A 243 21.35 -1.28 8.90
CA ARG A 243 20.60 -0.10 8.50
C ARG A 243 19.62 -0.52 7.43
N CYS A 244 18.34 -0.22 7.64
CA CYS A 244 17.31 -0.38 6.62
C CYS A 244 17.50 0.69 5.55
N SER A 245 18.54 0.55 4.72
CA SER A 245 18.74 1.38 3.54
C SER A 245 17.61 1.12 2.53
N VAL A 246 17.31 2.12 1.72
CA VAL A 246 16.37 1.95 0.60
C VAL A 246 17.01 0.96 -0.39
N PRO A 247 16.34 -0.15 -0.75
CA PRO A 247 16.81 -1.00 -1.84
C PRO A 247 16.85 -0.18 -3.13
N GLY A 248 18.05 0.16 -3.65
CA GLY A 248 18.14 1.07 -4.79
C GLY A 248 19.49 1.74 -5.08
N ALA A 249 20.50 1.62 -4.20
CA ALA A 249 21.86 2.10 -4.52
C ALA A 249 22.62 1.20 -5.54
N HIS A 250 21.91 0.32 -6.25
CA HIS A 250 22.47 -0.47 -7.34
C HIS A 250 22.06 0.17 -8.69
N PRO A 251 23.02 0.62 -9.50
CA PRO A 251 22.74 1.30 -10.78
C PRO A 251 22.21 0.28 -11.78
N GLY A 252 20.88 0.17 -11.89
CA GLY A 252 20.24 -0.74 -12.85
C GLY A 252 18.75 -1.01 -12.63
N ILE A 253 18.19 -0.71 -11.46
CA ILE A 253 16.76 -0.96 -11.15
C ILE A 253 16.06 0.35 -10.76
N THR A 254 15.99 1.29 -11.70
CA THR A 254 15.38 2.62 -11.53
C THR A 254 14.10 2.74 -12.36
N LEU A 255 13.07 1.97 -12.02
CA LEU A 255 11.74 2.14 -12.62
C LEU A 255 10.68 2.65 -11.64
N THR A 256 10.93 2.67 -10.33
CA THR A 256 9.98 3.24 -9.33
C THR A 256 10.60 3.78 -8.03
N HIS A 257 11.92 3.67 -7.84
CA HIS A 257 12.60 4.28 -6.71
C HIS A 257 13.05 5.69 -7.05
N HIS A 258 12.36 6.67 -6.51
CA HIS A 258 12.90 8.00 -6.36
C HIS A 258 13.02 8.27 -4.86
N ALA A 259 14.09 8.96 -4.45
CA ALA A 259 14.30 9.46 -3.09
C ALA A 259 13.14 10.35 -2.56
N ASP A 260 12.17 10.65 -3.43
CA ASP A 260 10.99 11.47 -3.18
C ASP A 260 9.71 10.65 -2.92
N ASP A 261 9.78 9.32 -2.75
CA ASP A 261 8.62 8.56 -2.28
C ASP A 261 8.37 8.86 -0.80
N TRP A 262 7.17 9.36 -0.50
CA TRP A 262 6.81 9.88 0.83
C TRP A 262 7.02 8.85 1.94
N MET A 263 6.86 7.56 1.64
CA MET A 263 7.08 6.49 2.61
C MET A 263 8.54 6.24 2.93
N SER A 264 9.45 6.44 1.98
CA SER A 264 10.88 6.32 2.27
C SER A 264 11.30 7.42 3.23
N ARG A 265 10.90 8.67 2.96
CA ARG A 265 11.17 9.80 3.85
C ARG A 265 10.48 9.68 5.21
N ALA A 266 9.21 9.29 5.23
CA ALA A 266 8.48 9.11 6.49
C ALA A 266 9.06 7.96 7.33
N PHE A 267 9.61 6.93 6.68
CA PHE A 267 10.33 5.87 7.36
C PHE A 267 11.68 6.34 7.88
N GLU A 268 12.45 7.10 7.10
CA GLU A 268 13.75 7.67 7.52
C GLU A 268 13.57 8.63 8.69
N GLY A 269 12.64 9.59 8.61
CA GLY A 269 12.31 10.48 9.72
C GLY A 269 11.83 9.72 10.97
N LEU A 270 11.13 8.59 10.79
CA LEU A 270 10.80 7.70 11.91
C LEU A 270 12.05 7.08 12.53
N LEU A 271 13.07 6.74 11.74
CA LEU A 271 14.31 6.15 12.26
C LEU A 271 15.19 7.17 12.98
N ASP A 272 15.25 8.41 12.49
CA ASP A 272 16.12 9.49 12.98
C ASP A 272 15.71 10.03 14.35
N VAL A 273 14.41 10.05 14.64
CA VAL A 273 13.87 10.54 15.93
C VAL A 273 13.92 9.45 17.02
N ARG A 274 14.43 8.25 16.71
CA ARG A 274 14.48 7.16 17.70
C ARG A 274 15.61 7.36 18.70
N PRO A 275 15.36 7.12 19.99
CA PRO A 275 16.33 7.39 21.03
C PRO A 275 17.36 6.24 21.23
N LEU A 276 17.99 5.68 20.20
CA LEU A 276 18.69 4.39 20.34
C LEU A 276 20.03 4.14 19.62
N ASP A 277 21.02 3.75 20.44
CA ASP A 277 22.24 2.98 20.16
C ASP A 277 21.98 1.46 20.06
N TYR A 278 20.79 1.07 19.59
CA TYR A 278 20.25 -0.29 19.75
C TYR A 278 20.68 -1.21 18.62
N CYS A 279 21.96 -1.54 18.58
CA CYS A 279 22.40 -2.67 17.81
C CYS A 279 23.65 -3.26 18.47
N SER A 280 23.63 -4.57 18.74
CA SER A 280 24.76 -5.25 19.36
C SER A 280 25.03 -6.54 18.63
N LEU A 281 26.19 -6.60 17.98
CA LEU A 281 26.70 -7.84 17.39
C LEU A 281 27.23 -8.82 18.48
N ALA A 282 27.11 -8.46 19.76
CA ALA A 282 27.48 -9.31 20.88
C ALA A 282 26.37 -10.32 21.27
N ILE A 283 25.21 -10.28 20.61
CA ILE A 283 24.14 -11.27 20.82
C ILE A 283 24.60 -12.65 20.32
N PRO A 284 24.42 -13.72 21.11
CA PRO A 284 24.76 -15.07 20.67
C PRO A 284 24.04 -15.47 19.37
N LEU A 285 24.80 -15.98 18.40
CA LEU A 285 24.32 -16.26 17.05
C LEU A 285 23.12 -17.22 17.01
N GLU A 286 23.21 -18.35 17.73
CA GLU A 286 22.18 -19.41 17.63
C GLU A 286 20.83 -19.00 18.28
N PRO A 287 20.81 -18.41 19.49
CA PRO A 287 19.62 -17.74 20.03
C PRO A 287 19.02 -16.69 19.08
N LEU A 288 19.85 -15.85 18.46
CA LEU A 288 19.38 -14.84 17.52
C LEU A 288 18.76 -15.47 16.27
N LYS A 289 19.38 -16.50 15.68
CA LYS A 289 18.82 -17.25 14.56
C LYS A 289 17.44 -17.83 14.91
N GLN A 290 17.32 -18.47 16.07
CA GLN A 290 16.06 -19.07 16.52
C GLN A 290 14.96 -18.01 16.70
N PHE A 291 15.30 -16.85 17.27
CA PHE A 291 14.37 -15.73 17.40
C PHE A 291 13.92 -15.20 16.03
N LEU A 292 14.86 -14.86 15.15
CA LEU A 292 14.55 -14.27 13.84
C LEU A 292 13.76 -15.22 12.94
N LEU A 293 14.09 -16.51 12.96
CA LEU A 293 13.34 -17.52 12.23
C LEU A 293 11.90 -17.61 12.76
N SER A 294 11.73 -17.85 14.05
CA SER A 294 10.40 -18.10 14.63
C SER A 294 9.49 -16.86 14.66
N ALA A 295 10.04 -15.67 14.93
CA ALA A 295 9.28 -14.44 15.09
C ALA A 295 9.03 -13.70 13.77
N TRP A 296 9.92 -13.85 12.78
CA TRP A 296 9.85 -13.14 11.50
C TRP A 296 9.69 -14.07 10.30
N ILE A 297 10.72 -14.85 9.96
CA ILE A 297 10.81 -15.52 8.66
C ILE A 297 9.78 -16.66 8.51
N ASP A 298 9.68 -17.55 9.50
CA ASP A 298 8.73 -18.68 9.48
C ASP A 298 7.29 -18.16 9.43
N ARG A 299 6.99 -17.06 10.14
CA ARG A 299 5.68 -16.42 10.09
C ARG A 299 5.33 -15.86 8.70
N GLN A 300 6.33 -15.40 7.94
CA GLN A 300 6.14 -14.96 6.56
C GLN A 300 5.93 -16.14 5.62
N VAL A 301 6.69 -17.22 5.80
CA VAL A 301 6.50 -18.49 5.09
C VAL A 301 5.05 -19.00 5.28
N ASP A 302 4.56 -19.03 6.52
CA ASP A 302 3.19 -19.45 6.84
C ASP A 302 2.13 -18.53 6.20
N PHE A 303 2.37 -17.21 6.25
CA PHE A 303 1.48 -16.23 5.63
C PHE A 303 1.35 -16.45 4.12
N TYR A 304 2.47 -16.63 3.41
CA TYR A 304 2.46 -16.85 1.96
C TYR A 304 1.88 -18.23 1.61
N ALA A 305 2.15 -19.27 2.41
CA ALA A 305 1.53 -20.58 2.23
C ALA A 305 0.00 -20.57 2.44
N ALA A 306 -0.51 -19.78 3.39
CA ALA A 306 -1.94 -19.58 3.56
C ALA A 306 -2.55 -18.75 2.41
N THR A 307 -1.85 -17.70 1.98
CA THR A 307 -2.26 -16.81 0.89
C THR A 307 -2.36 -17.55 -0.43
N GLU A 308 -1.37 -18.38 -0.78
CA GLU A 308 -1.37 -19.23 -1.97
C GLU A 308 -2.59 -20.15 -1.99
N ARG A 309 -2.80 -20.91 -0.90
CA ARG A 309 -3.92 -21.86 -0.79
C ARG A 309 -5.27 -21.16 -0.89
N HIS A 310 -5.43 -20.02 -0.22
CA HIS A 310 -6.67 -19.25 -0.26
C HIS A 310 -6.97 -18.74 -1.67
N ASN A 311 -6.00 -18.08 -2.31
CA ASN A 311 -6.19 -17.52 -3.63
C ASN A 311 -6.43 -18.61 -4.70
N ARG A 312 -5.69 -19.73 -4.64
CA ARG A 312 -5.91 -20.86 -5.56
C ARG A 312 -7.31 -21.44 -5.43
N ARG A 313 -7.78 -21.67 -4.20
CA ARG A 313 -9.15 -22.16 -3.94
C ARG A 313 -10.21 -21.18 -4.45
N CYS A 314 -10.07 -19.89 -4.17
CA CYS A 314 -11.01 -18.88 -4.65
C CYS A 314 -11.05 -18.80 -6.18
N TYR A 315 -9.89 -18.92 -6.84
CA TYR A 315 -9.82 -18.99 -8.31
C TYR A 315 -10.60 -20.19 -8.86
N GLU A 316 -10.33 -21.40 -8.35
CA GLU A 316 -10.98 -22.63 -8.78
C GLU A 316 -12.50 -22.60 -8.54
N LEU A 317 -12.93 -22.16 -7.36
CA LEU A 317 -14.35 -22.07 -7.00
C LEU A 317 -15.10 -21.10 -7.92
N LEU A 318 -14.55 -19.90 -8.17
CA LEU A 318 -15.21 -18.91 -9.03
C LEU A 318 -15.21 -19.33 -10.50
N LEU A 319 -14.16 -20.02 -10.95
CA LEU A 319 -14.11 -20.57 -12.30
C LEU A 319 -15.20 -21.63 -12.50
N LEU A 320 -15.25 -22.64 -11.62
CA LEU A 320 -16.24 -23.72 -11.69
C LEU A 320 -17.68 -23.20 -11.54
N ALA A 321 -17.90 -22.24 -10.63
CA ALA A 321 -19.21 -21.62 -10.48
C ALA A 321 -19.63 -20.88 -11.76
N GLY A 322 -18.73 -20.07 -12.34
CA GLY A 322 -19.00 -19.36 -13.59
C GLY A 322 -19.30 -20.29 -14.76
N GLU A 323 -18.53 -21.36 -14.91
CA GLU A 323 -18.78 -22.41 -15.92
C GLU A 323 -20.14 -23.09 -15.70
N GLY A 324 -20.48 -23.41 -14.45
CA GLY A 324 -21.78 -23.97 -14.09
C GLY A 324 -22.95 -23.07 -14.50
N PHE A 325 -22.86 -21.77 -14.28
CA PHE A 325 -23.88 -20.81 -14.72
C PHE A 325 -24.01 -20.74 -16.25
N PHE A 326 -22.90 -20.79 -17.00
CA PHE A 326 -22.96 -20.82 -18.47
C PHE A 326 -23.58 -22.11 -19.01
N ILE A 327 -23.23 -23.27 -18.44
CA ILE A 327 -23.85 -24.55 -18.81
C ILE A 327 -25.36 -24.52 -18.52
N ALA A 328 -25.76 -24.02 -17.35
CA ALA A 328 -27.17 -23.87 -17.00
C ALA A 328 -27.90 -22.91 -17.96
N THR A 329 -27.24 -21.83 -18.38
CA THR A 329 -27.77 -20.90 -19.39
C THR A 329 -28.04 -21.62 -20.71
N LEU A 330 -27.08 -22.41 -21.20
CA LEU A 330 -27.22 -23.17 -22.45
C LEU A 330 -28.39 -24.16 -22.38
N ILE A 331 -28.51 -24.92 -21.29
CA ILE A 331 -29.61 -25.86 -21.07
C ILE A 331 -30.95 -25.12 -21.07
N THR A 332 -31.04 -24.01 -20.34
CA THR A 332 -32.26 -23.20 -20.24
C THR A 332 -32.64 -22.61 -21.60
N ALA A 333 -31.67 -22.11 -22.36
CA ALA A 333 -31.88 -21.56 -23.69
C ALA A 333 -32.38 -22.63 -24.68
N ALA A 334 -31.80 -23.83 -24.67
CA ALA A 334 -32.25 -24.94 -25.49
C ALA A 334 -33.68 -25.39 -25.11
N ALA A 335 -33.98 -25.47 -23.82
CA ALA A 335 -35.32 -25.79 -23.32
C ALA A 335 -36.35 -24.74 -23.74
N HIS A 336 -35.99 -23.45 -23.66
CA HIS A 336 -36.84 -22.35 -24.11
C HIS A 336 -37.09 -22.40 -25.63
N ALA A 337 -36.03 -22.58 -26.42
CA ALA A 337 -36.10 -22.61 -27.89
C ALA A 337 -36.88 -23.81 -28.45
N SER A 338 -36.79 -24.97 -27.80
CA SER A 338 -37.51 -26.18 -28.22
C SER A 338 -39.01 -26.14 -27.96
N GLY A 339 -39.49 -25.16 -27.18
CA GLY A 339 -40.88 -25.12 -26.73
C GLY A 339 -41.25 -26.29 -25.82
N ALA A 340 -40.29 -27.12 -25.37
CA ALA A 340 -40.56 -28.32 -24.57
C ALA A 340 -41.26 -28.05 -23.24
N ILE A 341 -41.25 -26.80 -22.76
CA ILE A 341 -41.88 -26.34 -21.53
C ILE A 341 -42.92 -25.27 -21.89
N HIS A 342 -44.17 -25.68 -22.08
CA HIS A 342 -45.28 -24.77 -22.42
C HIS A 342 -45.70 -23.86 -21.26
N ALA A 343 -45.45 -24.27 -20.01
CA ALA A 343 -45.73 -23.50 -18.79
C ALA A 343 -44.43 -22.95 -18.19
N GLY A 344 -44.25 -21.62 -18.18
CA GLY A 344 -43.06 -20.98 -17.60
C GLY A 344 -42.07 -20.37 -18.60
N GLY A 345 -42.49 -20.11 -19.84
CA GLY A 345 -41.63 -19.49 -20.87
C GLY A 345 -40.96 -18.18 -20.42
N ALA A 346 -41.65 -17.34 -19.66
CA ALA A 346 -41.10 -16.11 -19.09
C ALA A 346 -40.00 -16.37 -18.03
N LEU A 347 -40.13 -17.44 -17.24
CA LEU A 347 -39.11 -17.83 -16.25
C LEU A 347 -37.86 -18.36 -16.95
N LEU A 348 -38.02 -19.18 -17.99
CA LEU A 348 -36.90 -19.65 -18.80
C LEU A 348 -36.19 -18.49 -19.51
N ALA A 349 -36.95 -17.56 -20.11
CA ALA A 349 -36.41 -16.35 -20.71
C ALA A 349 -35.65 -15.50 -19.68
N ALA A 350 -36.21 -15.30 -18.48
CA ALA A 350 -35.53 -14.59 -17.40
C ALA A 350 -34.23 -15.29 -16.99
N ALA A 351 -34.25 -16.61 -16.84
CA ALA A 351 -33.06 -17.39 -16.52
C ALA A 351 -31.98 -17.30 -17.62
N THR A 352 -32.34 -17.25 -18.91
CA THR A 352 -31.38 -17.06 -20.00
C THR A 352 -30.69 -15.68 -20.00
N ILE A 353 -31.24 -14.69 -19.29
CA ILE A 353 -30.65 -13.36 -19.15
C ILE A 353 -29.85 -13.27 -17.84
N VAL A 354 -30.42 -13.76 -16.73
CA VAL A 354 -29.83 -13.62 -15.38
C VAL A 354 -28.62 -14.52 -15.18
N LEU A 355 -28.70 -15.80 -15.57
CA LEU A 355 -27.60 -16.75 -15.36
C LEU A 355 -26.28 -16.31 -16.02
N PRO A 356 -26.23 -15.87 -17.30
CA PRO A 356 -24.98 -15.41 -17.89
C PRO A 356 -24.51 -14.07 -17.28
N ALA A 357 -25.41 -13.21 -16.82
CA ALA A 357 -25.02 -11.98 -16.10
C ALA A 357 -24.32 -12.31 -14.77
N VAL A 358 -24.82 -13.29 -14.02
CA VAL A 358 -24.15 -13.79 -12.80
C VAL A 358 -22.80 -14.42 -13.15
N ALA A 359 -22.71 -15.24 -14.20
CA ALA A 359 -21.45 -15.83 -14.65
C ALA A 359 -20.41 -14.75 -15.01
N ALA A 360 -20.83 -13.70 -15.72
CA ALA A 360 -19.98 -12.56 -16.07
C ALA A 360 -19.47 -11.82 -14.82
N THR A 361 -20.33 -11.58 -13.83
CA THR A 361 -19.94 -10.97 -12.54
C THR A 361 -18.93 -11.82 -11.77
N LEU A 362 -19.11 -13.14 -11.71
CA LEU A 362 -18.13 -14.03 -11.06
C LEU A 362 -16.79 -14.00 -11.78
N SER A 363 -16.79 -13.98 -13.12
CA SER A 363 -15.58 -13.85 -13.92
C SER A 363 -14.89 -12.50 -13.69
N ALA A 364 -15.66 -11.41 -13.64
CA ALA A 364 -15.14 -10.08 -13.36
C ALA A 364 -14.53 -9.98 -11.96
N ILE A 365 -15.20 -10.49 -10.93
CA ILE A 365 -14.64 -10.56 -9.55
C ILE A 365 -13.35 -11.39 -9.53
N ARG A 366 -13.32 -12.54 -10.22
CA ARG A 366 -12.14 -13.40 -10.28
C ARG A 366 -10.94 -12.68 -10.91
N THR A 367 -11.17 -11.95 -12.00
CA THR A 367 -10.14 -11.15 -12.69
C THR A 367 -9.71 -9.96 -11.83
N GLN A 368 -10.66 -9.19 -11.29
CA GLN A 368 -10.41 -8.01 -10.48
C GLN A 368 -9.63 -8.32 -9.19
N ARG A 369 -9.87 -9.49 -8.59
CA ARG A 369 -9.15 -9.97 -7.40
C ARG A 369 -7.80 -10.62 -7.71
N GLU A 370 -7.51 -10.85 -8.98
CA GLU A 370 -6.26 -11.44 -9.48
C GLU A 370 -5.86 -12.72 -8.74
N TYR A 371 -6.82 -13.55 -8.35
CA TYR A 371 -6.58 -14.72 -7.50
C TYR A 371 -5.47 -15.63 -8.05
N ARG A 372 -5.45 -15.86 -9.36
CA ARG A 372 -4.40 -16.68 -9.99
C ARG A 372 -3.01 -16.05 -9.83
N HIS A 373 -2.87 -14.78 -10.20
CA HIS A 373 -1.61 -14.07 -10.13
C HIS A 373 -1.09 -13.97 -8.68
N ASN A 374 -1.98 -13.67 -7.73
CA ASN A 374 -1.65 -13.63 -6.31
C ASN A 374 -1.23 -15.00 -5.75
N ALA A 375 -1.84 -16.11 -6.23
CA ALA A 375 -1.42 -17.46 -5.85
C ALA A 375 -0.01 -17.79 -6.40
N GLU A 376 0.24 -17.51 -7.68
CA GLU A 376 1.54 -17.76 -8.33
C GLU A 376 2.67 -16.99 -7.64
N ARG A 377 2.43 -15.72 -7.30
CA ARG A 377 3.39 -14.87 -6.57
C ARG A 377 3.64 -15.36 -5.15
N ALA A 378 2.58 -15.69 -4.41
CA ALA A 378 2.72 -16.25 -3.08
C ALA A 378 3.51 -17.58 -3.10
N ALA A 379 3.31 -18.42 -4.12
CA ALA A 379 4.09 -19.64 -4.33
C ALA A 379 5.57 -19.35 -4.63
N ALA A 380 5.87 -18.31 -5.43
CA ALA A 380 7.24 -17.88 -5.70
C ALA A 380 7.94 -17.38 -4.44
N MET A 381 7.27 -16.52 -3.67
CA MET A 381 7.79 -16.00 -2.40
C MET A 381 8.03 -17.12 -1.38
N LEU A 382 7.10 -18.08 -1.30
CA LEU A 382 7.25 -19.25 -0.43
C LEU A 382 8.53 -20.03 -0.75
N ARG A 383 8.84 -20.26 -2.04
CA ARG A 383 10.08 -20.95 -2.45
C ARG A 383 11.33 -20.18 -2.05
N HIS A 384 11.37 -18.88 -2.30
CA HIS A 384 12.53 -18.05 -1.94
C HIS A 384 12.75 -17.97 -0.43
N LEU A 385 11.71 -17.65 0.36
CA LEU A 385 11.83 -17.55 1.82
C LEU A 385 12.14 -18.90 2.46
N SER A 386 11.64 -20.01 1.93
CA SER A 386 11.99 -21.35 2.42
C SER A 386 13.47 -21.67 2.15
N SER A 387 14.01 -21.27 1.00
CA SER A 387 15.44 -21.41 0.68
C SER A 387 16.31 -20.57 1.64
N ILE A 388 15.93 -19.31 1.88
CA ILE A 388 16.62 -18.43 2.82
C ILE A 388 16.55 -18.99 4.25
N THR A 389 15.39 -19.53 4.67
CA THR A 389 15.22 -20.19 5.97
C THR A 389 16.24 -21.31 6.19
N LEU A 390 16.44 -22.17 5.18
CA LEU A 390 17.43 -23.25 5.24
C LEU A 390 18.87 -22.72 5.30
N ARG A 391 19.17 -21.64 4.59
CA ARG A 391 20.49 -20.98 4.60
C ARG A 391 20.76 -20.32 5.96
N ILE A 392 19.78 -19.62 6.54
CA ILE A 392 19.89 -19.01 7.87
C ILE A 392 20.20 -20.09 8.91
N ARG A 393 19.48 -21.22 8.90
CA ARG A 393 19.75 -22.33 9.83
C ARG A 393 21.19 -22.85 9.75
N ARG A 394 21.81 -22.81 8.56
CA ARG A 394 23.19 -23.26 8.33
C ARG A 394 24.25 -22.19 8.50
N ALA A 395 23.87 -20.92 8.67
CA ALA A 395 24.83 -19.84 8.86
C ALA A 395 25.63 -20.07 10.15
N GLU A 396 26.95 -19.98 10.03
CA GLU A 396 27.89 -20.19 11.14
C GLU A 396 28.50 -18.87 11.63
N ARG A 397 28.36 -17.80 10.84
CA ARG A 397 28.92 -16.48 11.13
C ARG A 397 27.85 -15.41 11.18
N MET A 398 28.06 -14.39 12.01
CA MET A 398 27.15 -13.24 12.10
C MET A 398 27.03 -12.50 10.77
N GLY A 399 28.14 -12.31 10.04
CA GLY A 399 28.10 -11.68 8.71
C GLY A 399 27.20 -12.41 7.72
N GLU A 400 27.31 -13.75 7.65
CA GLU A 400 26.44 -14.58 6.80
C GLU A 400 24.97 -14.46 7.18
N LEU A 401 24.67 -14.42 8.48
CA LEU A 401 23.31 -14.17 8.95
C LEU A 401 22.82 -12.79 8.49
N CYS A 402 23.64 -11.75 8.63
CA CYS A 402 23.27 -10.41 8.21
C CYS A 402 22.96 -10.33 6.71
N ASP A 403 23.83 -10.89 5.86
CA ASP A 403 23.65 -10.93 4.41
C ASP A 403 22.34 -11.63 4.03
N LEU A 404 22.01 -12.74 4.71
CA LEU A 404 20.77 -13.49 4.48
C LEU A 404 19.51 -12.75 4.93
N LEU A 405 19.58 -11.97 6.01
CA LEU A 405 18.46 -11.14 6.48
C LEU A 405 18.24 -9.93 5.58
N GLU A 406 19.31 -9.35 5.05
CA GLU A 406 19.24 -8.30 4.05
C GLU A 406 18.62 -8.83 2.75
N GLU A 407 19.06 -10.00 2.27
CA GLU A 407 18.46 -10.68 1.12
C GLU A 407 16.96 -10.98 1.35
N ALA A 408 16.59 -11.47 2.55
CA ALA A 408 15.19 -11.69 2.91
C ALA A 408 14.38 -10.39 2.84
N ASN A 409 14.90 -9.31 3.42
CA ASN A 409 14.25 -8.01 3.43
C ASN A 409 14.10 -7.44 2.02
N GLU A 410 15.15 -7.52 1.20
CA GLU A 410 15.12 -7.05 -0.19
C GLU A 410 14.07 -7.79 -1.01
N VAL A 411 14.04 -9.12 -0.93
CA VAL A 411 13.06 -9.94 -1.65
C VAL A 411 11.63 -9.59 -1.22
N MET A 412 11.40 -9.41 0.09
CA MET A 412 10.09 -9.02 0.60
C MET A 412 9.66 -7.62 0.16
N LEU A 413 10.57 -6.64 0.19
CA LEU A 413 10.29 -5.27 -0.23
C LEU A 413 10.09 -5.16 -1.74
N ARG A 414 10.90 -5.86 -2.53
CA ARG A 414 10.79 -5.91 -4.00
C ARG A 414 9.42 -6.43 -4.41
N GLU A 415 8.96 -7.50 -3.78
CA GLU A 415 7.61 -8.04 -4.02
C GLU A 415 6.50 -7.01 -3.72
N GLN A 416 6.63 -6.23 -2.63
CA GLN A 416 5.66 -5.16 -2.36
C GLN A 416 5.76 -4.01 -3.38
N GLN A 417 6.96 -3.70 -3.88
CA GLN A 417 7.18 -2.64 -4.87
C GLN A 417 6.62 -3.02 -6.24
N GLU A 418 6.94 -4.22 -6.73
CA GLU A 418 6.39 -4.74 -7.99
C GLU A 418 4.86 -4.68 -7.97
N TRP A 419 4.27 -4.99 -6.82
CA TRP A 419 2.83 -4.85 -6.64
C TRP A 419 2.36 -3.40 -6.75
N ARG A 420 3.04 -2.44 -6.12
CA ARG A 420 2.73 -1.02 -6.28
C ARG A 420 2.85 -0.55 -7.73
N VAL A 421 3.89 -1.00 -8.45
CA VAL A 421 4.12 -0.63 -9.85
C VAL A 421 2.98 -1.10 -10.74
N VAL A 422 2.68 -2.41 -10.72
CA VAL A 422 1.65 -3.02 -11.57
C VAL A 422 0.30 -2.35 -11.36
N PHE A 423 -0.04 -2.05 -10.11
CA PHE A 423 -1.34 -1.49 -9.77
C PHE A 423 -1.44 0.02 -10.04
N ARG A 424 -0.34 0.78 -9.93
CA ARG A 424 -0.32 2.22 -10.26
C ARG A 424 -0.43 2.46 -11.77
N PHE A 425 0.17 1.59 -12.61
CA PHE A 425 0.01 1.68 -14.07
C PHE A 425 -1.39 1.27 -14.54
N ARG A 426 -2.04 0.32 -13.87
CA ARG A 426 -3.41 -0.09 -14.21
C ARG A 426 -4.50 0.93 -13.84
N GLU A 427 -4.26 1.78 -12.83
CA GLU A 427 -5.13 2.93 -12.59
C GLU A 427 -5.17 3.93 -13.76
N LEU A 428 -4.09 3.99 -14.56
CA LEU A 428 -3.99 4.87 -15.73
C LEU A 428 -4.65 4.28 -16.98
N GLU A 429 -4.71 2.94 -17.10
CA GLU A 429 -5.29 2.25 -18.26
C GLU A 429 -6.78 1.93 -18.11
N GLY A 430 -7.32 2.02 -16.89
CA GLY A 430 -8.70 1.67 -16.55
C GLY A 430 -9.70 2.83 -16.53
N VAL A 431 -9.41 3.95 -17.21
CA VAL A 431 -10.32 5.09 -17.38
C VAL A 431 -10.74 5.24 -18.83
#